data_AF-A0A2I0NCI5-F1
#
_entry.id   AF-A0A2I0NCI5-F1
#
_cell.length_a   1.000
_cell.length_b   1.000
_cell.length_c   1.000
_cell.angle_alpha   90.00
_cell.angle_beta   90.00
_cell.angle_gamma   90.00
#
_symmetry.space_group_name_H-M   'P 1'
#
loop_
_entity.id
_entity.type
_entity.pdbx_description
1 polymer ?
#
loop_
_entity_poly.entity_id
_entity_poly.type
_entity_poly.pdbx_seq_one_letter_code
_entity_poly.pdbx_strand_id
1 'polypeptide(L)'
;MEPKQEILNPKPPVEKNSIPTSQKIEPKPEKENLGVITDIQQTASDSDQGVKEFKEHFTHELEKEQLLESSKQIPVKETSGVDDKSLIFLEGGIGVEEEKPKVYSLQEEFDKKRKNKSWLFYFVILLFMGTLGFATYFLKQDIERRSKVIKMDFTEFADLNLSDLIDTARKAEERISKLRNELEFSKLALADAIRKIRQDADQEIASLEGKNLTKAQKNAEIKRIRTEMEAKIAALRNRYQTDILAKQDEIDKARIQKDAYDKKLKSQMADYEEKMKMKLGEYERTVQADRNRTQELLDERKKLHDLEIQNLKAEHEREMNALRAKSQNADKNLEERLTKEMNTMESQYQSQVRALEEKLEQKGLDQTGQEQQLGTFQAKVKELEGMMDSQTKISEQYRYAFSYFAAKTREHGYILDARNPQMIMAELSSFYDVK
;
A
#
# COMPACT_ATOMS: atom_id res chain seq x y z
N MET A 1 -19.06 28.44 101.32
CA MET A 1 -19.17 29.61 100.42
C MET A 1 -20.34 29.37 99.49
N GLU A 2 -21.11 30.43 99.31
CA GLU A 2 -22.50 30.49 98.90
C GLU A 2 -22.82 30.00 97.47
N PRO A 3 -24.11 29.69 97.21
CA PRO A 3 -24.67 29.27 95.92
C PRO A 3 -25.24 30.46 95.12
N LYS A 4 -25.62 30.24 93.85
CA LYS A 4 -26.60 31.04 93.06
C LYS A 4 -27.08 30.19 91.87
N GLN A 5 -28.31 29.66 91.86
CA GLN A 5 -29.61 30.28 91.47
C GLN A 5 -29.59 30.82 90.02
N GLU A 6 -30.31 30.22 89.07
CA GLU A 6 -31.78 30.23 88.81
C GLU A 6 -32.19 31.39 87.86
N ILE A 7 -33.32 31.21 87.15
CA ILE A 7 -34.05 32.08 86.19
C ILE A 7 -33.93 31.55 84.73
N LEU A 8 -34.85 30.76 84.17
CA LEU A 8 -36.28 30.96 83.84
C LEU A 8 -36.53 31.93 82.64
N ASN A 9 -37.04 31.35 81.55
CA ASN A 9 -37.82 31.86 80.39
C ASN A 9 -38.32 33.34 80.42
N PRO A 10 -38.57 34.02 79.27
CA PRO A 10 -39.48 33.52 78.22
C PRO A 10 -39.26 33.97 76.75
N LYS A 11 -40.00 33.27 75.88
CA LYS A 11 -40.33 33.52 74.46
C LYS A 11 -41.05 34.86 74.23
N PRO A 12 -40.81 35.54 73.09
CA PRO A 12 -41.79 36.47 72.51
C PRO A 12 -42.05 36.12 71.01
N PRO A 13 -42.91 36.83 70.26
CA PRO A 13 -44.22 36.33 69.87
C PRO A 13 -44.36 36.06 68.36
N VAL A 14 -45.48 35.43 68.03
CA VAL A 14 -46.04 35.25 66.69
C VAL A 14 -46.34 36.62 66.07
N GLU A 15 -45.79 36.87 64.87
CA GLU A 15 -46.21 37.98 64.02
C GLU A 15 -46.91 37.44 62.77
N LYS A 16 -48.12 37.93 62.54
CA LYS A 16 -48.98 37.68 61.37
C LYS A 16 -48.76 38.81 60.35
N ASN A 17 -49.11 38.49 59.09
CA ASN A 17 -49.24 39.37 57.92
C ASN A 17 -47.90 39.59 57.20
N SER A 18 -47.79 39.59 55.88
CA SER A 18 -48.76 39.99 54.84
C SER A 18 -48.33 39.44 53.47
N ILE A 19 -49.33 39.25 52.62
CA ILE A 19 -49.24 39.02 51.17
C ILE A 19 -48.56 40.23 50.48
N PRO A 20 -47.77 39.99 49.40
CA PRO A 20 -47.89 40.81 48.19
C PRO A 20 -48.06 39.88 46.97
N THR A 21 -49.21 39.88 46.31
CA THR A 21 -49.60 40.79 45.23
C THR A 21 -48.62 40.76 44.05
N SER A 22 -49.14 40.17 42.97
CA SER A 22 -48.61 40.07 41.62
C SER A 22 -47.83 41.30 41.14
N GLN A 23 -46.62 41.05 40.64
CA GLN A 23 -46.01 41.91 39.63
C GLN A 23 -46.07 41.23 38.27
N LYS A 24 -46.84 41.90 37.41
CA LYS A 24 -46.96 41.76 35.97
C LYS A 24 -45.59 42.06 35.34
N ILE A 25 -44.98 41.08 34.69
CA ILE A 25 -43.81 41.28 33.82
C ILE A 25 -44.30 41.10 32.38
N GLU A 26 -44.38 42.21 31.66
CA GLU A 26 -44.55 42.25 30.20
C GLU A 26 -43.23 41.88 29.50
N PRO A 27 -43.29 41.32 28.28
CA PRO A 27 -42.16 40.67 27.65
C PRO A 27 -41.27 41.68 26.90
N LYS A 28 -39.95 41.49 27.01
CA LYS A 28 -38.96 42.14 26.13
C LYS A 28 -38.27 41.05 25.29
N PRO A 29 -37.88 41.36 24.03
CA PRO A 29 -37.83 40.38 22.95
C PRO A 29 -36.51 39.60 22.90
N GLU A 30 -36.65 38.33 22.53
CA GLU A 30 -35.57 37.45 22.05
C GLU A 30 -34.90 38.03 20.80
N LYS A 31 -33.65 38.45 20.95
CA LYS A 31 -32.60 38.30 19.94
C LYS A 31 -31.31 37.96 20.67
N GLU A 32 -30.49 37.14 20.04
CA GLU A 32 -29.20 36.61 20.51
C GLU A 32 -29.25 35.26 21.24
N ASN A 33 -29.52 34.20 20.47
CA ASN A 33 -28.75 32.94 20.59
C ASN A 33 -28.95 32.07 19.34
N LEU A 34 -28.40 32.53 18.22
CA LEU A 34 -28.39 31.81 16.94
C LEU A 34 -26.97 31.63 16.40
N GLY A 35 -25.98 31.58 17.30
CA GLY A 35 -24.55 31.49 16.96
C GLY A 35 -23.82 30.22 17.41
N VAL A 36 -24.51 29.24 18.01
CA VAL A 36 -23.84 28.05 18.59
C VAL A 36 -24.21 26.74 17.89
N ILE A 37 -25.14 26.78 16.91
CA ILE A 37 -25.55 25.59 16.15
C ILE A 37 -24.84 25.50 14.77
N THR A 38 -24.20 26.56 14.32
CA THR A 38 -23.48 26.58 13.02
C THR A 38 -22.07 25.97 13.07
N ASP A 39 -21.41 25.91 14.23
CA ASP A 39 -20.02 25.41 14.32
C ASP A 39 -19.92 23.88 14.44
N ILE A 40 -21.02 23.19 14.75
CA ILE A 40 -21.07 21.71 14.82
C ILE A 40 -21.34 21.08 13.45
N GLN A 41 -21.92 21.84 12.50
CA GLN A 41 -22.14 21.35 11.14
C GLN A 41 -20.91 21.49 10.24
N GLN A 42 -19.92 22.30 10.63
CA GLN A 42 -18.71 22.54 9.83
C GLN A 42 -17.60 21.51 10.15
N THR A 43 -17.59 20.94 11.35
CA THR A 43 -16.59 19.92 11.75
C THR A 43 -16.94 18.49 11.30
N ALA A 44 -18.19 18.23 10.91
CA ALA A 44 -18.59 16.98 10.27
C ALA A 44 -18.22 16.93 8.77
N SER A 45 -18.19 18.10 8.10
CA SER A 45 -17.92 18.20 6.66
C SER A 45 -16.47 17.96 6.28
N ASP A 46 -15.51 18.32 7.15
CA ASP A 46 -14.08 18.12 6.88
C ASP A 46 -13.64 16.66 7.10
N SER A 47 -14.38 15.90 7.90
CA SER A 47 -14.11 14.46 8.12
C SER A 47 -14.55 13.59 6.93
N ASP A 48 -15.60 14.00 6.21
CA ASP A 48 -16.07 13.31 5.00
C ASP A 48 -15.15 13.56 3.79
N GLN A 49 -14.42 14.68 3.79
CA GLN A 49 -13.52 15.05 2.69
C GLN A 49 -12.22 14.20 2.72
N GLY A 50 -11.67 13.95 3.91
CA GLY A 50 -10.53 13.04 4.07
C GLY A 50 -10.86 11.57 3.75
N VAL A 51 -12.08 11.12 4.04
CA VAL A 51 -12.53 9.76 3.69
C VAL A 51 -12.78 9.63 2.18
N LYS A 52 -13.25 10.68 1.51
CA LYS A 52 -13.38 10.72 0.04
C LYS A 52 -12.03 10.71 -0.66
N GLU A 53 -11.09 11.54 -0.24
CA GLU A 53 -9.75 11.60 -0.83
C GLU A 53 -8.98 10.29 -0.64
N PHE A 54 -9.12 9.64 0.52
CA PHE A 54 -8.53 8.31 0.75
C PHE A 54 -9.14 7.24 -0.16
N LYS A 55 -10.47 7.28 -0.37
CA LYS A 55 -11.17 6.31 -1.20
C LYS A 55 -10.83 6.48 -2.69
N GLU A 56 -10.70 7.72 -3.16
CA GLU A 56 -10.30 8.02 -4.55
C GLU A 56 -8.84 7.62 -4.83
N HIS A 57 -7.92 7.89 -3.88
CA HIS A 57 -6.52 7.49 -4.02
C HIS A 57 -6.37 5.96 -4.08
N PHE A 58 -7.13 5.22 -3.26
CA PHE A 58 -7.08 3.76 -3.23
C PHE A 58 -7.68 3.11 -4.49
N THR A 59 -8.76 3.69 -5.05
CA THR A 59 -9.32 3.20 -6.32
C THR A 59 -8.40 3.45 -7.52
N HIS A 60 -7.68 4.57 -7.52
CA HIS A 60 -6.79 4.93 -8.63
C HIS A 60 -5.49 4.11 -8.64
N GLU A 61 -5.07 3.58 -7.49
CA GLU A 61 -3.95 2.64 -7.36
C GLU A 61 -4.35 1.22 -7.81
N LEU A 62 -5.57 0.77 -7.50
CA LEU A 62 -6.10 -0.53 -7.94
C LEU A 62 -6.33 -0.60 -9.46
N GLU A 63 -6.78 0.49 -10.09
CA GLU A 63 -6.90 0.55 -11.57
C GLU A 63 -5.54 0.53 -12.28
N LYS A 64 -4.49 1.08 -11.66
CA LYS A 64 -3.12 1.01 -12.21
C LYS A 64 -2.53 -0.40 -12.15
N GLU A 65 -2.82 -1.17 -11.10
CA GLU A 65 -2.39 -2.58 -11.04
C GLU A 65 -3.17 -3.48 -12.01
N GLN A 66 -4.47 -3.25 -12.20
CA GLN A 66 -5.27 -4.01 -13.19
C GLN A 66 -4.86 -3.70 -14.65
N LEU A 67 -4.45 -2.46 -14.95
CA LEU A 67 -3.94 -2.11 -16.28
C LEU A 67 -2.56 -2.74 -16.55
N LEU A 68 -1.71 -2.92 -15.54
CA LEU A 68 -0.44 -3.64 -15.70
C LEU A 68 -0.65 -5.14 -15.99
N GLU A 69 -1.67 -5.77 -15.40
CA GLU A 69 -2.00 -7.17 -15.68
C GLU A 69 -2.65 -7.39 -17.06
N SER A 70 -3.42 -6.43 -17.58
CA SER A 70 -3.98 -6.51 -18.95
C SER A 70 -2.95 -6.38 -20.09
N SER A 71 -1.73 -5.89 -19.80
CA SER A 71 -0.67 -5.70 -20.80
C SER A 71 0.15 -6.96 -21.11
N LYS A 72 -0.10 -8.09 -20.42
CA LYS A 72 0.65 -9.35 -20.59
C LYS A 72 0.03 -10.37 -21.54
N GLN A 73 -1.05 -10.03 -22.26
CA GLN A 73 -1.65 -10.93 -23.25
C GLN A 73 -1.32 -10.46 -24.68
N ILE A 74 -0.28 -11.06 -25.26
CA ILE A 74 0.00 -11.00 -26.70
C ILE A 74 -0.99 -11.95 -27.39
N PRO A 75 -1.89 -11.50 -28.28
CA PRO A 75 -2.64 -12.41 -29.12
C PRO A 75 -1.76 -12.88 -30.29
N VAL A 76 -1.44 -14.17 -30.27
CA VAL A 76 -0.99 -14.90 -31.47
C VAL A 76 -2.21 -15.50 -32.14
N LYS A 77 -2.53 -15.07 -33.37
CA LYS A 77 -3.25 -15.89 -34.37
C LYS A 77 -3.16 -15.26 -35.77
N GLU A 78 -2.50 -16.00 -36.67
CA GLU A 78 -3.06 -16.62 -37.89
C GLU A 78 -3.13 -15.68 -39.11
N THR A 79 -2.09 -15.75 -39.95
CA THR A 79 -2.15 -15.27 -41.34
C THR A 79 -2.60 -16.41 -42.25
N SER A 80 -3.87 -16.36 -42.64
CA SER A 80 -4.39 -17.03 -43.84
C SER A 80 -3.82 -16.39 -45.10
N GLY A 81 -3.50 -17.21 -46.09
CA GLY A 81 -2.68 -16.85 -47.25
C GLY A 81 -3.33 -15.94 -48.30
N VAL A 82 -2.45 -15.41 -49.16
CA VAL A 82 -2.74 -14.91 -50.51
C VAL A 82 -1.48 -15.11 -51.37
N ASP A 83 -1.66 -15.90 -52.43
CA ASP A 83 -1.13 -15.83 -53.80
C ASP A 83 0.33 -15.43 -54.10
N ASP A 84 1.05 -16.43 -54.61
CA ASP A 84 1.62 -16.51 -55.97
C ASP A 84 2.50 -15.38 -56.54
N LYS A 85 3.64 -15.80 -57.09
CA LYS A 85 4.63 -15.09 -57.94
C LYS A 85 5.82 -14.40 -57.25
N SER A 86 6.88 -15.17 -57.06
CA SER A 86 8.17 -14.86 -57.70
C SER A 86 9.06 -16.11 -57.74
N LEU A 87 8.92 -16.84 -58.85
CA LEU A 87 10.03 -17.57 -59.44
C LEU A 87 11.19 -16.60 -59.65
N ILE A 88 12.39 -17.02 -59.27
CA ILE A 88 13.60 -17.16 -60.11
C ILE A 88 14.78 -17.27 -59.12
N PHE A 89 15.70 -18.18 -59.41
CA PHE A 89 16.89 -18.56 -58.63
C PHE A 89 16.69 -19.71 -57.64
N LEU A 90 16.68 -20.93 -58.18
CA LEU A 90 17.67 -21.98 -57.87
C LEU A 90 17.38 -23.17 -58.79
N GLU A 91 17.92 -23.09 -60.01
CA GLU A 91 17.98 -24.22 -60.94
C GLU A 91 19.31 -24.94 -60.70
N GLY A 92 19.25 -26.17 -60.22
CA GLY A 92 20.41 -26.99 -59.89
C GLY A 92 20.00 -28.18 -59.03
N GLY A 93 19.45 -29.21 -59.68
CA GLY A 93 18.73 -30.31 -59.04
C GLY A 93 19.58 -31.29 -58.24
N ILE A 94 18.89 -32.04 -57.38
CA ILE A 94 19.21 -33.41 -56.93
C ILE A 94 17.86 -34.11 -56.75
N GLY A 95 17.62 -35.19 -57.50
CA GLY A 95 16.44 -36.03 -57.35
C GLY A 95 16.50 -36.85 -56.08
N VAL A 96 15.40 -36.87 -55.32
CA VAL A 96 15.20 -37.79 -54.18
C VAL A 96 13.77 -38.32 -54.26
N GLU A 97 13.65 -39.64 -54.22
CA GLU A 97 12.40 -40.42 -54.31
C GLU A 97 11.35 -39.99 -53.28
N GLU A 98 10.09 -39.87 -53.71
CA GLU A 98 8.95 -39.59 -52.85
C GLU A 98 8.58 -40.80 -51.98
N GLU A 99 9.02 -40.83 -50.71
CA GLU A 99 8.38 -41.65 -49.68
C GLU A 99 7.09 -40.97 -49.18
N LYS A 100 5.97 -41.69 -49.24
CA LYS A 100 4.64 -41.22 -48.84
C LYS A 100 4.61 -40.75 -47.37
N PRO A 101 3.92 -39.65 -47.05
CA PRO A 101 3.91 -39.07 -45.71
C PRO A 101 3.21 -39.97 -44.69
N LYS A 102 3.95 -40.41 -43.65
CA LYS A 102 3.36 -40.98 -42.43
C LYS A 102 2.68 -39.86 -41.64
N VAL A 103 1.35 -39.85 -41.65
CA VAL A 103 0.55 -38.95 -40.81
C VAL A 103 0.73 -39.37 -39.34
N TYR A 104 1.38 -38.49 -38.58
CA TYR A 104 1.64 -38.68 -37.15
C TYR A 104 0.34 -38.51 -36.38
N SER A 105 -0.29 -39.60 -35.94
CA SER A 105 -1.50 -39.53 -35.13
C SER A 105 -1.11 -39.39 -33.64
N LEU A 106 -1.37 -38.21 -33.06
CA LEU A 106 -1.16 -37.94 -31.64
C LEU A 106 -1.93 -38.93 -30.74
N GLN A 107 -3.05 -39.45 -31.25
CA GLN A 107 -3.91 -40.39 -30.54
C GLN A 107 -3.22 -41.72 -30.21
N GLU A 108 -2.42 -42.27 -31.14
CA GLU A 108 -1.67 -43.51 -30.90
C GLU A 108 -0.54 -43.34 -29.88
N GLU A 109 0.10 -42.17 -29.82
CA GLU A 109 1.12 -41.88 -28.79
C GLU A 109 0.51 -41.71 -27.40
N PHE A 110 -0.68 -41.10 -27.28
CA PHE A 110 -1.36 -40.95 -25.99
C PHE A 110 -1.78 -42.29 -25.40
N ASP A 111 -2.29 -43.23 -26.22
CA ASP A 111 -2.65 -44.56 -25.77
C ASP A 111 -1.42 -45.41 -25.39
N LYS A 112 -0.27 -45.20 -26.07
CA LYS A 112 0.99 -45.88 -25.75
C LYS A 112 1.63 -45.35 -24.44
N LYS A 113 1.50 -44.06 -24.13
CA LYS A 113 2.05 -43.46 -22.90
C LYS A 113 1.15 -43.59 -21.66
N ARG A 114 -0.14 -43.89 -21.82
CA ARG A 114 -1.09 -44.04 -20.68
C ARG A 114 -0.76 -45.20 -19.74
N LYS A 115 -0.01 -46.21 -20.19
CA LYS A 115 0.38 -47.38 -19.39
C LYS A 115 1.66 -47.22 -18.57
N ASN A 116 2.40 -46.12 -18.73
CA ASN A 116 3.63 -45.87 -17.98
C ASN A 116 3.48 -44.61 -17.11
N LYS A 117 2.58 -44.67 -16.13
CA LYS A 117 2.50 -43.66 -15.07
C LYS A 117 3.77 -43.77 -14.24
N SER A 118 4.75 -42.91 -14.52
CA SER A 118 5.98 -42.89 -13.75
C SER A 118 5.63 -42.48 -12.31
N TRP A 119 5.94 -43.35 -11.36
CA TRP A 119 5.88 -43.04 -9.92
C TRP A 119 6.51 -41.66 -9.60
N LEU A 120 7.55 -41.30 -10.36
CA LEU A 120 8.27 -40.03 -10.26
C LEU A 120 7.35 -38.81 -10.43
N PHE A 121 6.33 -38.89 -11.30
CA PHE A 121 5.35 -37.80 -11.45
C PHE A 121 4.54 -37.56 -10.17
N TYR A 122 4.11 -38.63 -9.49
CA TYR A 122 3.39 -38.52 -8.22
C TYR A 122 4.29 -37.98 -7.10
N PHE A 123 5.57 -38.37 -7.08
CA PHE A 123 6.54 -37.85 -6.12
C PHE A 123 6.77 -36.33 -6.29
N VAL A 124 6.88 -35.85 -7.54
CA VAL A 124 7.04 -34.41 -7.82
C VAL A 124 5.80 -33.61 -7.39
N ILE A 125 4.59 -34.13 -7.63
CA ILE A 125 3.35 -33.48 -7.16
C ILE A 125 3.31 -33.42 -5.63
N LEU A 126 3.70 -34.50 -4.95
CA LEU A 126 3.70 -34.55 -3.49
C LEU A 126 4.75 -33.61 -2.88
N LEU A 127 5.93 -33.51 -3.51
CA LEU A 127 6.96 -32.53 -3.14
C LEU A 127 6.44 -31.10 -3.32
N PHE A 128 5.78 -30.80 -4.45
CA PHE A 128 5.22 -29.48 -4.72
C PHE A 128 4.14 -29.10 -3.68
N MET A 129 3.21 -30.01 -3.37
CA MET A 129 2.24 -29.80 -2.28
C MET A 129 2.92 -29.58 -0.92
N GLY A 130 3.99 -30.33 -0.63
CA GLY A 130 4.79 -30.15 0.58
C GLY A 130 5.43 -28.76 0.66
N THR A 131 6.05 -28.30 -0.43
CA THR A 131 6.67 -26.96 -0.49
C THR A 131 5.66 -25.83 -0.35
N LEU A 132 4.46 -25.96 -0.95
CA LEU A 132 3.38 -25.00 -0.79
C LEU A 132 2.90 -24.95 0.66
N GLY A 133 2.63 -26.11 1.28
CA GLY A 133 2.24 -26.18 2.69
C GLY A 133 3.28 -25.56 3.63
N PHE A 134 4.57 -25.81 3.35
CA PHE A 134 5.67 -25.26 4.12
C PHE A 134 5.79 -23.74 3.94
N ALA A 135 5.68 -23.23 2.71
CA ALA A 135 5.69 -21.80 2.42
C ALA A 135 4.52 -21.08 3.10
N THR A 136 3.30 -21.63 3.04
CA THR A 136 2.13 -21.07 3.72
C THR A 136 2.29 -21.07 5.23
N TYR A 137 2.86 -22.13 5.81
CA TYR A 137 3.15 -22.20 7.25
C TYR A 137 4.15 -21.12 7.67
N PHE A 138 5.24 -20.93 6.92
CA PHE A 138 6.25 -19.90 7.19
C PHE A 138 5.69 -18.48 7.03
N LEU A 139 4.89 -18.24 5.99
CA LEU A 139 4.19 -16.96 5.80
C LEU A 139 3.28 -16.65 6.99
N LYS A 140 2.48 -17.64 7.43
CA LYS A 140 1.62 -17.49 8.61
C LYS A 140 2.45 -17.18 9.86
N GLN A 141 3.56 -17.88 10.06
CA GLN A 141 4.42 -17.66 11.22
C GLN A 141 5.16 -16.31 11.18
N ASP A 142 5.55 -15.82 10.00
CA ASP A 142 6.15 -14.49 9.85
C ASP A 142 5.11 -13.39 10.10
N ILE A 143 3.88 -13.57 9.62
CA ILE A 143 2.75 -12.67 9.91
C ILE A 143 2.44 -12.67 11.42
N GLU A 144 2.41 -13.83 12.09
CA GLU A 144 2.22 -13.92 13.54
C GLU A 144 3.39 -13.31 14.34
N ARG A 145 4.62 -13.35 13.81
CA ARG A 145 5.78 -12.70 14.45
C ARG A 145 5.73 -11.19 14.29
N ARG A 146 5.36 -10.69 13.11
CA ARG A 146 5.26 -9.24 12.82
C ARG A 146 4.00 -8.61 13.45
N SER A 147 2.88 -9.32 13.50
CA SER A 147 1.62 -8.83 14.12
C SER A 147 1.64 -8.78 15.65
N LYS A 148 2.71 -9.28 16.29
CA LYS A 148 2.96 -9.07 17.73
C LYS A 148 3.54 -7.69 18.04
N VAL A 149 4.00 -6.95 17.04
CA VAL A 149 4.38 -5.54 17.20
C VAL A 149 3.10 -4.72 17.05
N ILE A 150 2.61 -4.24 18.20
CA ILE A 150 1.40 -3.42 18.38
C ILE A 150 0.09 -4.23 18.44
N LYS A 151 0.01 -5.14 19.41
CA LYS A 151 -1.25 -5.22 20.17
C LYS A 151 -1.36 -3.90 20.93
N MET A 152 -2.16 -2.95 20.45
CA MET A 152 -2.71 -1.93 21.35
C MET A 152 -3.48 -2.71 22.41
N ASP A 153 -2.88 -2.83 23.58
CA ASP A 153 -3.47 -3.53 24.69
C ASP A 153 -4.67 -2.68 25.16
N PHE A 154 -5.86 -2.95 24.61
CA PHE A 154 -7.09 -2.24 24.98
C PHE A 154 -7.49 -2.49 26.44
N THR A 155 -6.70 -3.29 27.17
CA THR A 155 -6.84 -3.51 28.61
C THR A 155 -6.78 -2.21 29.41
N GLU A 156 -6.03 -1.19 28.97
CA GLU A 156 -6.05 0.15 29.61
C GLU A 156 -7.37 0.91 29.45
N PHE A 157 -8.22 0.50 28.50
CA PHE A 157 -9.53 1.07 28.24
C PHE A 157 -10.68 0.24 28.85
N ALA A 158 -10.40 -0.99 29.29
CA ALA A 158 -11.39 -1.86 29.93
C ALA A 158 -11.77 -1.40 31.35
N ASP A 159 -10.91 -0.61 32.01
CA ASP A 159 -11.18 -0.05 33.35
C ASP A 159 -12.28 1.01 33.35
N LEU A 160 -12.64 1.55 32.19
CA LEU A 160 -13.79 2.45 32.07
C LEU A 160 -15.04 1.59 31.94
N ASN A 161 -15.66 1.32 33.09
CA ASN A 161 -16.90 0.57 33.23
C ASN A 161 -18.13 1.31 32.67
N LEU A 162 -18.02 1.72 31.41
CA LEU A 162 -18.98 2.50 30.66
C LEU A 162 -20.23 1.67 30.37
N SER A 163 -20.05 0.35 30.19
CA SER A 163 -21.13 -0.62 30.04
C SER A 163 -22.08 -0.58 31.24
N ASP A 164 -21.56 -0.71 32.46
CA ASP A 164 -22.40 -0.67 33.66
C ASP A 164 -23.08 0.69 33.84
N LEU A 165 -22.40 1.77 33.44
CA LEU A 165 -22.95 3.12 33.53
C LEU A 165 -24.12 3.32 32.53
N ILE A 166 -23.96 2.84 31.30
CA ILE A 166 -25.01 2.85 30.26
C ILE A 166 -26.18 1.97 30.69
N ASP A 167 -25.93 0.77 31.20
CA ASP A 167 -26.97 -0.12 31.69
C ASP A 167 -27.74 0.48 32.86
N THR A 168 -27.04 1.17 33.76
CA THR A 168 -27.65 1.87 34.89
C THR A 168 -28.50 3.05 34.43
N ALA A 169 -28.01 3.84 33.46
CA ALA A 169 -28.77 4.93 32.86
C ALA A 169 -30.05 4.42 32.16
N ARG A 170 -29.95 3.31 31.42
CA ARG A 170 -31.10 2.66 30.79
C ARG A 170 -32.12 2.16 31.81
N LYS A 171 -31.66 1.49 32.88
CA LYS A 171 -32.54 1.06 33.98
C LYS A 171 -33.24 2.24 34.67
N ALA A 172 -32.55 3.37 34.83
CA ALA A 172 -33.15 4.58 35.39
C ALA A 172 -34.25 5.14 34.47
N GLU A 173 -34.03 5.13 33.15
CA GLU A 173 -35.01 5.56 32.15
C GLU A 173 -36.25 4.65 32.10
N GLU A 174 -36.05 3.33 32.11
CA GLU A 174 -37.12 2.34 32.22
C GLU A 174 -37.96 2.56 33.48
N ARG A 175 -37.31 2.82 34.62
CA ARG A 175 -37.99 3.13 35.89
C ARG A 175 -38.84 4.40 35.80
N ILE A 176 -38.30 5.48 35.21
CA ILE A 176 -39.04 6.73 34.99
C ILE A 176 -40.27 6.49 34.11
N SER A 177 -40.11 5.72 33.03
CA SER A 177 -41.22 5.37 32.13
C SER A 177 -42.32 4.60 32.86
N LYS A 178 -41.95 3.59 33.65
CA LYS A 178 -42.87 2.82 34.49
C LYS A 178 -43.63 3.72 35.48
N LEU A 179 -42.92 4.58 36.21
CA LEU A 179 -43.54 5.50 37.17
C LEU A 179 -44.51 6.49 36.51
N ARG A 180 -44.18 7.00 35.31
CA ARG A 180 -45.09 7.85 34.52
C ARG A 180 -46.37 7.11 34.13
N ASN A 181 -46.24 5.87 33.65
CA ASN A 181 -47.40 5.06 33.30
C ASN A 181 -48.28 4.78 34.52
N GLU A 182 -47.69 4.48 35.67
CA GLU A 182 -48.41 4.28 36.92
C GLU A 182 -49.09 5.54 37.44
N LEU A 183 -48.49 6.72 37.23
CA LEU A 183 -49.07 8.01 37.56
C LEU A 183 -50.28 8.32 36.67
N GLU A 184 -50.16 8.11 35.36
CA GLU A 184 -51.28 8.26 34.42
C GLU A 184 -52.40 7.27 34.72
N PHE A 185 -52.08 6.01 35.02
CA PHE A 185 -53.06 5.02 35.46
C PHE A 185 -53.80 5.47 36.73
N SER A 186 -53.10 6.09 37.69
CA SER A 186 -53.73 6.58 38.93
C SER A 186 -54.69 7.75 38.66
N LYS A 187 -54.34 8.65 37.74
CA LYS A 187 -55.24 9.73 37.31
C LYS A 187 -56.49 9.21 36.60
N LEU A 188 -56.32 8.24 35.71
CA LEU A 188 -57.43 7.58 35.01
C LEU A 188 -58.35 6.86 36.00
N ALA A 189 -57.79 6.08 36.92
CA ALA A 189 -58.55 5.38 37.96
C ALA A 189 -59.35 6.35 38.85
N LEU A 190 -58.77 7.50 39.20
CA LEU A 190 -59.50 8.57 39.91
C LEU A 190 -60.68 9.09 39.08
N ALA A 191 -60.45 9.41 37.79
CA ALA A 191 -61.49 9.93 36.92
C ALA A 191 -62.66 8.94 36.74
N ASP A 192 -62.34 7.66 36.56
CA ASP A 192 -63.33 6.59 36.43
C ASP A 192 -64.10 6.35 37.73
N ALA A 193 -63.42 6.37 38.88
CA ALA A 193 -64.06 6.23 40.19
C ALA A 193 -64.99 7.42 40.50
N ILE A 194 -64.61 8.65 40.15
CA ILE A 194 -65.49 9.82 40.25
C ILE A 194 -66.72 9.66 39.34
N ARG A 195 -66.53 9.19 38.11
CA ARG A 195 -67.64 8.96 37.16
C ARG A 195 -68.64 7.95 37.73
N LYS A 196 -68.15 6.86 38.30
CA LYS A 196 -68.98 5.83 38.94
C LYS A 196 -69.77 6.39 40.12
N ILE A 197 -69.14 7.16 41.01
CA ILE A 197 -69.84 7.79 42.15
C ILE A 197 -70.97 8.72 41.66
N ARG A 198 -70.74 9.47 40.59
CA ARG A 198 -71.78 10.33 39.99
C ARG A 198 -72.92 9.52 39.40
N GLN A 199 -72.61 8.47 38.64
CA GLN A 199 -73.60 7.59 38.04
C GLN A 199 -74.46 6.89 39.11
N ASP A 200 -73.85 6.40 40.19
CA ASP A 200 -74.57 5.78 41.30
C ASP A 200 -75.53 6.78 41.98
N ALA A 201 -75.09 8.02 42.20
CA ALA A 201 -75.92 9.08 42.77
C ALA A 201 -77.07 9.49 41.84
N ASP A 202 -76.83 9.59 40.53
CA ASP A 202 -77.87 9.92 39.55
C ASP A 202 -78.93 8.80 39.45
N GLN A 203 -78.52 7.52 39.52
CA GLN A 203 -79.42 6.39 39.60
C GLN A 203 -80.24 6.39 40.89
N GLU A 204 -79.62 6.70 42.03
CA GLU A 204 -80.31 6.82 43.31
C GLU A 204 -81.36 7.94 43.27
N ILE A 205 -81.02 9.10 42.70
CA ILE A 205 -81.94 10.22 42.49
C ILE A 205 -83.10 9.82 41.57
N ALA A 206 -82.85 9.16 40.44
CA ALA A 206 -83.90 8.70 39.54
C ALA A 206 -84.87 7.71 40.22
N SER A 207 -84.36 6.84 41.11
CA SER A 207 -85.18 5.90 41.86
C SER A 207 -86.18 6.58 42.82
N LEU A 208 -85.95 7.85 43.20
CA LEU A 208 -86.86 8.61 44.06
C LEU A 208 -88.15 9.03 43.33
N GLU A 209 -88.16 9.02 42.00
CA GLU A 209 -89.35 9.36 41.22
C GLU A 209 -90.48 8.36 41.46
N GLY A 210 -90.15 7.06 41.53
CA GLY A 210 -91.10 5.97 41.79
C GLY A 210 -91.55 5.82 43.25
N LYS A 211 -91.03 6.62 44.18
CA LYS A 211 -91.42 6.58 45.61
C LYS A 211 -92.57 7.56 45.90
N ASN A 212 -93.52 7.14 46.73
CA ASN A 212 -94.65 7.95 47.22
C ASN A 212 -94.24 8.98 48.28
N LEU A 213 -93.31 9.88 47.91
CA LEU A 213 -92.81 10.96 48.77
C LEU A 213 -93.42 12.30 48.35
N THR A 214 -93.63 13.20 49.32
CA THR A 214 -94.02 14.59 49.02
C THR A 214 -92.88 15.34 48.32
N LYS A 215 -93.19 16.40 47.56
CA LYS A 215 -92.16 17.21 46.86
C LYS A 215 -91.07 17.73 47.82
N ALA A 216 -91.46 18.15 49.02
CA ALA A 216 -90.52 18.63 50.04
C ALA A 216 -89.57 17.53 50.51
N GLN A 217 -90.08 16.32 50.76
CA GLN A 217 -89.26 15.16 51.13
C GLN A 217 -88.33 14.72 50.00
N LYS A 218 -88.81 14.69 48.74
CA LYS A 218 -87.97 14.37 47.57
C LYS A 218 -86.80 15.36 47.44
N ASN A 219 -87.06 16.66 47.58
CA ASN A 219 -86.02 17.67 47.50
C ASN A 219 -84.99 17.57 48.65
N ALA A 220 -85.45 17.26 49.87
CA ALA A 220 -84.55 17.02 51.00
C ALA A 220 -83.64 15.82 50.74
N GLU A 221 -84.18 14.72 50.20
CA GLU A 221 -83.42 13.51 49.92
C GLU A 221 -82.43 13.70 48.77
N ILE A 222 -82.83 14.37 47.68
CA ILE A 222 -81.92 14.74 46.57
C ILE A 222 -80.74 15.57 47.10
N LYS A 223 -81.01 16.53 48.00
CA LYS A 223 -79.95 17.34 48.62
C LYS A 223 -79.01 16.47 49.44
N ARG A 224 -79.54 15.53 50.23
CA ARG A 224 -78.74 14.57 51.01
C ARG A 224 -77.82 13.74 50.12
N ILE A 225 -78.36 13.14 49.06
CA ILE A 225 -77.60 12.32 48.09
C ILE A 225 -76.49 13.14 47.43
N ARG A 226 -76.78 14.37 46.99
CA ARG A 226 -75.76 15.26 46.40
C ARG A 226 -74.65 15.64 47.39
N THR A 227 -75.01 15.94 48.64
CA THR A 227 -74.00 16.22 49.67
C THR A 227 -73.13 15.00 49.98
N GLU A 228 -73.73 13.81 50.05
CA GLU A 228 -72.99 12.56 50.25
C GLU A 228 -72.07 12.23 49.07
N MET A 229 -72.54 12.43 47.83
CA MET A 229 -71.76 12.28 46.60
C MET A 229 -70.53 13.20 46.60
N GLU A 230 -70.71 14.50 46.88
CA GLU A 230 -69.60 15.46 46.94
C GLU A 230 -68.61 15.11 48.06
N ALA A 231 -69.09 14.66 49.22
CA ALA A 231 -68.22 14.19 50.30
C ALA A 231 -67.39 12.96 49.88
N LYS A 232 -68.01 11.98 49.20
CA LYS A 232 -67.31 10.80 48.65
C LYS A 232 -66.27 11.20 47.60
N ILE A 233 -66.61 12.12 46.69
CA ILE A 233 -65.68 12.64 45.67
C ILE A 233 -64.51 13.38 46.33
N ALA A 234 -64.77 14.22 47.34
CA ALA A 234 -63.73 14.96 48.04
C ALA A 234 -62.76 14.03 48.79
N ALA A 235 -63.29 13.03 49.51
CA ALA A 235 -62.48 12.02 50.18
C ALA A 235 -61.62 11.20 49.20
N LEU A 236 -62.21 10.82 48.06
CA LEU A 236 -61.51 10.09 47.00
C LEU A 236 -60.40 10.94 46.36
N ARG A 237 -60.68 12.20 46.05
CA ARG A 237 -59.68 13.15 45.53
C ARG A 237 -58.51 13.30 46.49
N ASN A 238 -58.77 13.48 47.79
CA ASN A 238 -57.70 13.62 48.77
C ASN A 238 -56.80 12.38 48.82
N ARG A 239 -57.38 11.18 48.80
CA ARG A 239 -56.62 9.93 48.79
C ARG A 239 -55.72 9.81 47.57
N TYR A 240 -56.29 9.99 46.36
CA TYR A 240 -55.51 9.91 45.12
C TYR A 240 -54.51 11.06 44.96
N GLN A 241 -54.81 12.24 45.50
CA GLN A 241 -53.90 13.38 45.45
C GLN A 241 -52.61 13.06 46.21
N THR A 242 -52.70 12.42 47.38
CA THR A 242 -51.52 11.96 48.12
C THR A 242 -50.69 10.97 47.30
N ASP A 243 -51.34 9.97 46.70
CA ASP A 243 -50.66 8.95 45.88
C ASP A 243 -50.02 9.55 44.62
N ILE A 244 -50.70 10.48 43.95
CA ILE A 244 -50.19 11.18 42.75
C ILE A 244 -48.98 12.03 43.12
N LEU A 245 -49.03 12.77 44.24
CA LEU A 245 -47.90 13.58 44.70
C LEU A 245 -46.70 12.70 45.07
N ALA A 246 -46.92 11.57 45.74
CA ALA A 246 -45.87 10.62 46.07
C ALA A 246 -45.20 10.07 44.80
N LYS A 247 -45.98 9.65 43.80
CA LYS A 247 -45.45 9.18 42.51
C LYS A 247 -44.72 10.27 41.74
N GLN A 248 -45.19 11.51 41.81
CA GLN A 248 -44.53 12.65 41.18
C GLN A 248 -43.14 12.89 41.82
N ASP A 249 -43.05 12.87 43.14
CA ASP A 249 -41.78 12.99 43.88
C ASP A 249 -40.82 11.83 43.56
N GLU A 250 -41.32 10.60 43.43
CA GLU A 250 -40.51 9.45 42.99
C GLU A 250 -39.97 9.63 41.56
N ILE A 251 -40.77 10.17 40.63
CA ILE A 251 -40.32 10.49 39.28
C ILE A 251 -39.23 11.56 39.31
N ASP A 252 -39.39 12.60 40.12
CA ASP A 252 -38.42 13.69 40.22
C ASP A 252 -37.09 13.20 40.83
N LYS A 253 -37.15 12.36 41.87
CA LYS A 253 -35.96 11.68 42.42
C LYS A 253 -35.26 10.80 41.38
N ALA A 254 -36.03 10.02 40.61
CA ALA A 254 -35.47 9.18 39.56
C ALA A 254 -34.84 10.00 38.43
N ARG A 255 -35.41 11.17 38.08
CA ARG A 255 -34.81 12.12 37.13
C ARG A 255 -33.49 12.68 37.62
N ILE A 256 -33.43 13.15 38.87
CA ILE A 256 -32.17 13.66 39.45
C ILE A 256 -31.08 12.58 39.42
N GLN A 257 -31.44 11.32 39.72
CA GLN A 257 -30.49 10.21 39.62
C GLN A 257 -30.03 9.98 38.18
N LYS A 258 -30.96 9.98 37.20
CA LYS A 258 -30.62 9.88 35.77
C LYS A 258 -29.66 10.99 35.36
N ASP A 259 -29.95 12.24 35.68
CA ASP A 259 -29.11 13.39 35.32
C ASP A 259 -27.71 13.29 35.92
N ALA A 260 -27.59 12.77 37.16
CA ALA A 260 -26.30 12.50 37.78
C ALA A 260 -25.51 11.40 37.04
N TYR A 261 -26.18 10.34 36.59
CA TYR A 261 -25.55 9.29 35.78
C TYR A 261 -25.14 9.82 34.41
N ASP A 262 -25.98 10.58 33.73
CA ASP A 262 -25.69 11.17 32.43
C ASP A 262 -24.49 12.13 32.50
N LYS A 263 -24.40 12.93 33.58
CA LYS A 263 -23.24 13.79 33.84
C LYS A 263 -21.96 12.97 34.05
N LYS A 264 -22.04 11.88 34.83
CA LYS A 264 -20.91 10.98 35.06
C LYS A 264 -20.49 10.27 33.77
N LEU A 265 -21.45 9.85 32.93
CA LEU A 265 -21.20 9.23 31.64
C LEU A 265 -20.43 10.18 30.73
N LYS A 266 -20.89 11.43 30.62
CA LYS A 266 -20.25 12.46 29.80
C LYS A 266 -18.82 12.75 30.27
N SER A 267 -18.59 12.82 31.57
CA SER A 267 -17.24 13.00 32.12
C SER A 267 -16.33 11.82 31.78
N GLN A 268 -16.80 10.59 31.96
CA GLN A 268 -16.01 9.40 31.64
C GLN A 268 -15.70 9.26 30.14
N MET A 269 -16.65 9.66 29.28
CA MET A 269 -16.43 9.70 27.83
C MET A 269 -15.39 10.76 27.44
N ALA A 270 -15.42 11.93 28.07
CA ALA A 270 -14.41 12.97 27.83
C ALA A 270 -13.01 12.50 28.27
N ASP A 271 -12.90 11.88 29.45
CA ASP A 271 -11.64 11.30 29.94
C ASP A 271 -11.12 10.20 29.01
N TYR A 272 -12.04 9.37 28.45
CA TYR A 272 -11.71 8.35 27.47
C TYR A 272 -11.15 8.96 26.19
N GLU A 273 -11.82 9.99 25.66
CA GLU A 273 -11.43 10.69 24.44
C GLU A 273 -10.04 11.33 24.61
N GLU A 274 -9.77 11.96 25.75
CA GLU A 274 -8.47 12.56 26.04
C GLU A 274 -7.36 11.51 26.11
N LYS A 275 -7.58 10.39 26.82
CA LYS A 275 -6.61 9.28 26.87
C LYS A 275 -6.34 8.68 25.50
N MET A 276 -7.39 8.50 24.69
CA MET A 276 -7.27 7.99 23.33
C MET A 276 -6.45 8.94 22.46
N LYS A 277 -6.72 10.24 22.54
CA LYS A 277 -5.96 11.28 21.82
C LYS A 277 -4.48 11.29 22.22
N MET A 278 -4.17 11.14 23.51
CA MET A 278 -2.78 11.04 23.97
C MET A 278 -2.08 9.80 23.41
N LYS A 279 -2.70 8.61 23.51
CA LYS A 279 -2.12 7.37 22.98
C LYS A 279 -1.94 7.41 21.47
N LEU A 280 -2.89 8.01 20.74
CA LEU A 280 -2.78 8.20 19.30
C LEU A 280 -1.61 9.14 18.96
N GLY A 281 -1.45 10.24 19.70
CA GLY A 281 -0.30 11.13 19.53
C GLY A 281 1.04 10.49 19.89
N GLU A 282 1.10 9.64 20.92
CA GLU A 282 2.28 8.84 21.23
C GLU A 282 2.61 7.87 20.08
N TYR A 283 1.61 7.18 19.57
CA TYR A 283 1.76 6.27 18.43
C TYR A 283 2.28 7.00 17.19
N GLU A 284 1.69 8.14 16.82
CA GLU A 284 2.14 8.97 15.71
C GLU A 284 3.61 9.38 15.86
N ARG A 285 4.02 9.81 17.05
CA ARG A 285 5.43 10.14 17.34
C ARG A 285 6.35 8.94 17.18
N THR A 286 5.95 7.75 17.63
CA THR A 286 6.78 6.54 17.47
C THR A 286 6.93 6.16 16.00
N VAL A 287 5.83 6.19 15.23
CA VAL A 287 5.85 5.91 13.79
C VAL A 287 6.70 6.94 13.05
N GLN A 288 6.62 8.21 13.42
CA GLN A 288 7.43 9.27 12.81
C GLN A 288 8.92 9.11 13.15
N ALA A 289 9.25 8.77 14.39
CA ALA A 289 10.61 8.48 14.81
C ALA A 289 11.20 7.28 14.06
N ASP A 290 10.43 6.21 13.91
CA ASP A 290 10.83 5.03 13.14
C ASP A 290 11.02 5.37 11.66
N ARG A 291 10.12 6.16 11.06
CA ARG A 291 10.29 6.65 9.68
C ARG A 291 11.59 7.44 9.52
N ASN A 292 11.85 8.39 10.40
CA ASN A 292 13.08 9.18 10.37
C ASN A 292 14.32 8.28 10.50
N ARG A 293 14.31 7.33 11.43
CA ARG A 293 15.41 6.37 11.63
C ARG A 293 15.64 5.48 10.40
N THR A 294 14.57 5.00 9.77
CA THR A 294 14.70 4.23 8.52
C THR A 294 15.27 5.07 7.39
N GLN A 295 14.92 6.34 7.32
CA GLN A 295 15.43 7.25 6.32
C GLN A 295 16.91 7.57 6.54
N GLU A 296 17.34 7.78 7.79
CA GLU A 296 18.76 7.93 8.16
C GLU A 296 19.59 6.69 7.74
N LEU A 297 19.09 5.48 8.02
CA LEU A 297 19.75 4.24 7.62
C LEU A 297 19.86 4.10 6.09
N LEU A 298 18.83 4.52 5.35
CA LEU A 298 18.87 4.52 3.89
C LEU A 298 19.90 5.51 3.35
N ASP A 299 20.00 6.69 3.94
CA ASP A 299 20.96 7.70 3.51
C ASP A 299 22.40 7.33 3.88
N GLU A 300 22.63 6.68 5.04
CA GLU A 300 23.92 6.08 5.39
C GLU A 300 24.33 5.00 4.39
N ARG A 301 23.41 4.10 4.05
CA ARG A 301 23.65 3.04 3.08
C ARG A 301 23.94 3.58 1.68
N LYS A 302 23.25 4.64 1.25
CA LYS A 302 23.54 5.31 -0.03
C LYS A 302 24.96 5.87 -0.05
N LYS A 303 25.37 6.60 0.99
CA LYS A 303 26.74 7.14 1.08
C LYS A 303 27.80 6.04 1.00
N LEU A 304 27.54 4.91 1.65
CA LEU A 304 28.46 3.77 1.62
C LEU A 304 28.57 3.16 0.21
N HIS A 305 27.44 2.99 -0.48
CA HIS A 305 27.45 2.53 -1.87
C HIS A 305 28.10 3.54 -2.82
N ASP A 306 27.89 4.84 -2.63
CA ASP A 306 28.54 5.88 -3.44
C ASP A 306 30.08 5.83 -3.27
N LEU A 307 30.56 5.61 -2.04
CA LEU A 307 31.98 5.43 -1.77
C LEU A 307 32.53 4.14 -2.41
N GLU A 308 31.79 3.04 -2.32
CA GLU A 308 32.15 1.77 -2.96
C GLU A 308 32.26 1.93 -4.49
N ILE A 309 31.30 2.61 -5.12
CA ILE A 309 31.33 2.91 -6.55
C ILE A 309 32.54 3.79 -6.91
N GLN A 310 32.88 4.78 -6.09
CA GLN A 310 34.06 5.63 -6.33
C GLN A 310 35.36 4.82 -6.24
N ASN A 311 35.49 3.96 -5.23
CA ASN A 311 36.66 3.11 -5.07
C ASN A 311 36.81 2.14 -6.24
N LEU A 312 35.71 1.49 -6.63
CA LEU A 312 35.69 0.55 -7.76
C LEU A 312 36.07 1.24 -9.08
N LYS A 313 35.58 2.47 -9.31
CA LYS A 313 35.97 3.29 -10.47
C LYS A 313 37.47 3.62 -10.46
N ALA A 314 38.01 4.01 -9.30
CA ALA A 314 39.43 4.32 -9.17
C ALA A 314 40.32 3.09 -9.38
N GLU A 315 39.89 1.92 -8.89
CA GLU A 315 40.57 0.64 -9.13
C GLU A 315 40.56 0.27 -10.61
N HIS A 316 39.40 0.31 -11.25
CA HIS A 316 39.27 0.03 -12.68
C HIS A 316 40.08 1.02 -13.53
N GLU A 317 40.13 2.31 -13.17
CA GLU A 317 40.96 3.28 -13.88
C GLU A 317 42.45 2.98 -13.76
N ARG A 318 42.93 2.57 -12.58
CA ARG A 318 44.31 2.13 -12.38
C ARG A 318 44.65 0.90 -13.23
N GLU A 319 43.75 -0.08 -13.26
CA GLU A 319 43.93 -1.30 -14.06
C GLU A 319 43.98 -0.98 -15.56
N MET A 320 43.06 -0.14 -16.05
CA MET A 320 43.04 0.30 -17.45
C MET A 320 44.31 1.07 -17.83
N ASN A 321 44.82 1.92 -16.95
CA ASN A 321 46.07 2.64 -17.20
C ASN A 321 47.27 1.69 -17.20
N ALA A 322 47.30 0.67 -16.33
CA ALA A 322 48.34 -0.35 -16.31
C ALA A 322 48.30 -1.22 -17.58
N LEU A 323 47.12 -1.61 -18.06
CA LEU A 323 46.93 -2.33 -19.32
C LEU A 323 47.37 -1.49 -20.52
N ARG A 324 47.00 -0.21 -20.58
CA ARG A 324 47.47 0.71 -21.63
C ARG A 324 49.00 0.84 -21.66
N ALA A 325 49.62 0.98 -20.49
CA ALA A 325 51.09 1.03 -20.41
C ALA A 325 51.74 -0.27 -20.88
N LYS A 326 51.18 -1.44 -20.53
CA LYS A 326 51.64 -2.74 -21.03
C LYS A 326 51.50 -2.85 -22.54
N SER A 327 50.36 -2.45 -23.10
CA SER A 327 50.13 -2.42 -24.55
C SER A 327 51.14 -1.55 -25.28
N GLN A 328 51.32 -0.30 -24.83
CA GLN A 328 52.30 0.62 -25.43
C GLN A 328 53.74 0.08 -25.40
N ASN A 329 54.11 -0.60 -24.31
CA ASN A 329 55.42 -1.24 -24.23
C ASN A 329 55.54 -2.45 -25.18
N ALA A 330 54.46 -3.23 -25.35
CA ALA A 330 54.42 -4.32 -26.32
C ALA A 330 54.56 -3.78 -27.75
N ASP A 331 53.86 -2.69 -28.09
CA ASP A 331 53.93 -2.05 -29.40
C ASP A 331 55.34 -1.52 -29.70
N LYS A 332 55.98 -0.83 -28.74
CA LYS A 332 57.37 -0.38 -28.86
C LYS A 332 58.35 -1.53 -29.07
N ASN A 333 58.23 -2.60 -28.28
CA ASN A 333 59.08 -3.78 -28.41
C ASN A 333 58.92 -4.46 -29.77
N LEU A 334 57.69 -4.49 -30.30
CA LEU A 334 57.39 -5.00 -31.62
C LEU A 334 58.01 -4.12 -32.71
N GLU A 335 57.87 -2.80 -32.62
CA GLU A 335 58.47 -1.83 -33.54
C GLU A 335 60.00 -1.96 -33.58
N GLU A 336 60.64 -2.09 -32.41
CA GLU A 336 62.08 -2.34 -32.31
C GLU A 336 62.50 -3.66 -32.98
N ARG A 337 61.69 -4.73 -32.82
CA ARG A 337 61.95 -6.02 -33.49
C ARG A 337 61.83 -5.90 -35.00
N LEU A 338 60.74 -5.30 -35.49
CA LEU A 338 60.52 -5.08 -36.92
C LEU A 338 61.63 -4.22 -37.54
N THR A 339 62.07 -3.17 -36.85
CA THR A 339 63.16 -2.30 -37.31
C THR A 339 64.48 -3.06 -37.40
N LYS A 340 64.79 -3.91 -36.40
CA LYS A 340 65.98 -4.76 -36.42
C LYS A 340 65.93 -5.77 -37.57
N GLU A 341 64.79 -6.41 -37.79
CA GLU A 341 64.61 -7.34 -38.91
C GLU A 341 64.74 -6.63 -40.26
N MET A 342 64.14 -5.45 -40.42
CA MET A 342 64.28 -4.63 -41.62
C MET A 342 65.73 -4.24 -41.89
N ASN A 343 66.46 -3.73 -40.90
CA ASN A 343 67.87 -3.37 -41.07
C ASN A 343 68.75 -4.60 -41.42
N THR A 344 68.42 -5.76 -40.86
CA THR A 344 69.11 -7.02 -41.18
C THR A 344 68.83 -7.45 -42.62
N MET A 345 67.56 -7.37 -43.05
CA MET A 345 67.14 -7.66 -44.41
C MET A 345 67.78 -6.68 -45.40
N GLU A 346 67.84 -5.39 -45.07
CA GLU A 346 68.50 -4.37 -45.89
C GLU A 346 70.00 -4.63 -46.01
N SER A 347 70.67 -4.98 -44.92
CA SER A 347 72.09 -5.35 -44.95
C SER A 347 72.34 -6.60 -45.81
N GLN A 348 71.47 -7.62 -45.68
CA GLN A 348 71.53 -8.81 -46.53
C GLN A 348 71.30 -8.45 -48.00
N TYR A 349 70.31 -7.62 -48.31
CA TYR A 349 70.04 -7.14 -49.65
C TYR A 349 71.24 -6.37 -50.24
N GLN A 350 71.79 -5.40 -49.51
CA GLN A 350 72.98 -4.66 -49.92
C GLN A 350 74.18 -5.59 -50.14
N SER A 351 74.37 -6.61 -49.30
CA SER A 351 75.43 -7.61 -49.50
C SER A 351 75.23 -8.43 -50.77
N GLN A 352 73.98 -8.80 -51.08
CA GLN A 352 73.64 -9.52 -52.31
C GLN A 352 73.84 -8.64 -53.55
N VAL A 353 73.44 -7.37 -53.49
CA VAL A 353 73.70 -6.39 -54.55
C VAL A 353 75.19 -6.22 -54.77
N ARG A 354 75.99 -6.00 -53.72
CA ARG A 354 77.46 -5.90 -53.85
C ARG A 354 78.08 -7.18 -54.41
N ALA A 355 77.63 -8.36 -53.99
CA ALA A 355 78.13 -9.62 -54.54
C ALA A 355 77.72 -9.81 -56.01
N LEU A 356 76.60 -9.25 -56.45
CA LEU A 356 76.18 -9.22 -57.84
C LEU A 356 77.00 -8.20 -58.65
N GLU A 357 77.28 -7.03 -58.09
CA GLU A 357 78.17 -6.01 -58.66
C GLU A 357 79.60 -6.54 -58.81
N GLU A 358 80.13 -7.24 -57.80
CA GLU A 358 81.46 -7.88 -57.85
C GLU A 358 81.50 -9.00 -58.90
N LYS A 359 80.41 -9.78 -59.06
CA LYS A 359 80.27 -10.74 -60.16
C LYS A 359 80.15 -10.06 -61.53
N LEU A 360 79.61 -8.84 -61.60
CA LEU A 360 79.58 -8.02 -62.80
C LEU A 360 80.98 -7.47 -63.13
N GLU A 361 81.75 -7.00 -62.14
CA GLU A 361 83.14 -6.56 -62.32
C GLU A 361 84.08 -7.71 -62.68
N GLN A 362 83.95 -8.89 -62.07
CA GLN A 362 84.71 -10.09 -62.46
C GLN A 362 84.39 -10.56 -63.88
N LYS A 363 83.18 -10.28 -64.38
CA LYS A 363 82.80 -10.50 -65.80
C LYS A 363 83.13 -9.31 -66.71
N GLY A 364 83.79 -8.27 -66.19
CA GLY A 364 84.32 -7.11 -66.92
C GLY A 364 85.59 -7.39 -67.74
N LEU A 365 86.02 -8.65 -67.86
CA LEU A 365 87.12 -9.11 -68.71
C LEU A 365 86.62 -10.21 -69.67
N ASP A 366 85.63 -9.89 -70.51
CA ASP A 366 85.51 -10.44 -71.87
C ASP A 366 84.31 -9.79 -72.60
N GLN A 367 84.63 -8.85 -73.49
CA GLN A 367 83.67 -8.25 -74.41
C GLN A 367 83.34 -9.24 -75.52
N THR A 368 82.16 -9.88 -75.45
CA THR A 368 81.31 -10.29 -76.61
C THR A 368 80.09 -11.16 -76.22
N GLY A 369 79.84 -11.42 -74.93
CA GLY A 369 78.61 -12.09 -74.45
C GLY A 369 77.59 -11.19 -73.73
N GLN A 370 77.86 -9.87 -73.66
CA GLN A 370 77.21 -8.98 -72.68
C GLN A 370 75.78 -8.53 -73.05
N GLU A 371 75.37 -8.46 -74.32
CA GLU A 371 74.02 -7.95 -74.67
C GLU A 371 72.88 -8.94 -74.32
N GLN A 372 73.09 -10.25 -74.44
CA GLN A 372 72.05 -11.23 -74.11
C GLN A 372 71.92 -11.45 -72.59
N GLN A 373 73.02 -11.34 -71.83
CA GLN A 373 72.97 -11.48 -70.38
C GLN A 373 72.42 -10.22 -69.69
N LEU A 374 72.74 -9.01 -70.18
CA LEU A 374 72.16 -7.76 -69.63
C LEU A 374 70.63 -7.74 -69.75
N GLY A 375 70.08 -8.23 -70.87
CA GLY A 375 68.64 -8.35 -71.07
C GLY A 375 67.99 -9.34 -70.08
N THR A 376 68.61 -10.48 -69.83
CA THR A 376 68.11 -11.44 -68.82
C THR A 376 68.25 -10.92 -67.38
N PHE A 377 69.28 -10.12 -67.08
CA PHE A 377 69.47 -9.52 -65.77
C PHE A 377 68.50 -8.36 -65.52
N GLN A 378 68.29 -7.47 -66.48
CA GLN A 378 67.26 -6.43 -66.40
C GLN A 378 65.86 -7.02 -66.28
N ALA A 379 65.57 -8.10 -67.01
CA ALA A 379 64.29 -8.80 -66.87
C ALA A 379 64.10 -9.35 -65.44
N LYS A 380 65.16 -9.90 -64.83
CA LYS A 380 65.09 -10.46 -63.48
C LYS A 380 65.02 -9.40 -62.38
N VAL A 381 65.69 -8.26 -62.55
CA VAL A 381 65.54 -7.09 -61.67
C VAL A 381 64.12 -6.54 -61.75
N LYS A 382 63.58 -6.40 -62.96
CA LYS A 382 62.20 -5.94 -63.18
C LYS A 382 61.15 -6.93 -62.65
N GLU A 383 61.44 -8.23 -62.70
CA GLU A 383 60.61 -9.27 -62.09
C GLU A 383 60.63 -9.20 -60.56
N LEU A 384 61.80 -8.96 -59.96
CA LEU A 384 61.96 -8.74 -58.52
C LEU A 384 61.27 -7.46 -58.04
N GLU A 385 61.39 -6.36 -58.79
CA GLU A 385 60.65 -5.11 -58.53
C GLU A 385 59.13 -5.34 -58.62
N GLY A 386 58.67 -6.07 -59.65
CA GLY A 386 57.26 -6.43 -59.79
C GLY A 386 56.73 -7.31 -58.65
N MET A 387 57.55 -8.24 -58.14
CA MET A 387 57.20 -9.03 -56.97
C MET A 387 57.15 -8.19 -55.70
N MET A 388 58.07 -7.23 -55.51
CA MET A 388 58.01 -6.27 -54.40
C MET A 388 56.76 -5.40 -54.46
N ASP A 389 56.42 -4.88 -55.64
CA ASP A 389 55.22 -4.06 -55.83
C ASP A 389 53.96 -4.88 -55.56
N SER A 390 53.93 -6.14 -55.99
CA SER A 390 52.84 -7.06 -55.70
C SER A 390 52.72 -7.37 -54.20
N GLN A 391 53.83 -7.61 -53.51
CA GLN A 391 53.87 -7.82 -52.06
C GLN A 391 53.39 -6.59 -51.30
N THR A 392 53.82 -5.40 -51.73
CA THR A 392 53.42 -4.11 -51.14
C THR A 392 51.92 -3.88 -51.32
N LYS A 393 51.39 -4.10 -52.52
CA LYS A 393 49.94 -3.98 -52.80
C LYS A 393 49.10 -4.98 -51.99
N ILE A 394 49.58 -6.22 -51.86
CA ILE A 394 48.90 -7.23 -51.03
C ILE A 394 48.88 -6.77 -49.56
N SER A 395 50.00 -6.26 -49.04
CA SER A 395 50.09 -5.71 -47.68
C SER A 395 49.15 -4.53 -47.46
N GLU A 396 49.07 -3.60 -48.42
CA GLU A 396 48.13 -2.47 -48.39
C GLU A 396 46.67 -2.93 -48.41
N GLN A 397 46.35 -3.93 -49.23
CA GLN A 397 45.01 -4.50 -49.32
C GLN A 397 44.59 -5.17 -48.01
N TYR A 398 45.51 -5.88 -47.33
CA TYR A 398 45.25 -6.42 -45.99
C TYR A 398 45.10 -5.33 -44.93
N ARG A 399 45.93 -4.28 -44.95
CA ARG A 399 45.75 -3.10 -44.06
C ARG A 399 44.39 -2.44 -44.26
N TYR A 400 43.98 -2.25 -45.51
CA TYR A 400 42.69 -1.67 -45.83
C TYR A 400 41.52 -2.56 -45.38
N ALA A 401 41.56 -3.87 -45.68
CA ALA A 401 40.55 -4.80 -45.22
C ALA A 401 40.45 -4.80 -43.68
N PHE A 402 41.59 -4.85 -42.98
CA PHE A 402 41.63 -4.84 -41.53
C PHE A 402 41.01 -3.56 -40.94
N SER A 403 41.41 -2.38 -41.42
CA SER A 403 40.86 -1.09 -40.97
C SER A 403 39.36 -0.95 -41.27
N TYR A 404 38.90 -1.42 -42.44
CA TYR A 404 37.49 -1.41 -42.80
C TYR A 404 36.65 -2.32 -41.89
N PHE A 405 37.14 -3.53 -41.59
CA PHE A 405 36.44 -4.48 -40.72
C PHE A 405 36.43 -4.03 -39.25
N ALA A 406 37.54 -3.48 -38.75
CA ALA A 406 37.64 -2.91 -37.41
C ALA A 406 36.68 -1.71 -37.20
N ALA A 407 36.44 -0.91 -38.24
CA ALA A 407 35.50 0.22 -38.17
C ALA A 407 34.01 -0.20 -38.20
N LYS A 408 33.69 -1.37 -38.79
CA LYS A 408 32.30 -1.78 -39.08
C LYS A 408 31.71 -2.78 -38.09
N THR A 409 32.54 -3.52 -37.36
CA THR A 409 32.09 -4.57 -36.43
C THR A 409 32.51 -4.24 -35.00
N ARG A 410 31.54 -4.23 -34.08
CA ARG A 410 31.75 -3.87 -32.67
C ARG A 410 32.30 -5.00 -31.81
N GLU A 411 32.62 -6.16 -32.39
CA GLU A 411 32.90 -7.37 -31.64
C GLU A 411 33.98 -8.26 -32.29
N HIS A 412 34.93 -8.65 -31.43
CA HIS A 412 35.88 -9.79 -31.47
C HIS A 412 37.18 -9.66 -32.27
N GLY A 413 38.28 -10.02 -31.60
CA GLY A 413 39.65 -9.98 -32.13
C GLY A 413 39.90 -10.96 -33.27
N TYR A 414 40.90 -10.65 -34.10
CA TYR A 414 41.18 -11.35 -35.35
C TYR A 414 42.52 -12.09 -35.31
N ILE A 415 42.55 -13.27 -35.93
CA ILE A 415 43.79 -14.03 -36.16
C ILE A 415 44.21 -13.77 -37.60
N LEU A 416 45.32 -13.06 -37.80
CA LEU A 416 45.79 -12.65 -39.13
C LEU A 416 46.45 -13.79 -39.90
N ASP A 417 47.12 -14.73 -39.22
CA ASP A 417 47.63 -15.96 -39.84
C ASP A 417 47.62 -17.12 -38.85
N ALA A 418 46.72 -18.10 -39.06
CA ALA A 418 46.59 -19.28 -38.21
C ALA A 418 47.80 -20.23 -38.28
N ARG A 419 48.75 -20.01 -39.22
CA ARG A 419 49.91 -20.89 -39.44
C ARG A 419 51.17 -20.44 -38.71
N ASN A 420 51.23 -19.21 -38.20
CA ASN A 420 52.38 -18.73 -37.43
C ASN A 420 51.94 -18.12 -36.08
N PRO A 421 52.02 -18.90 -34.97
CA PRO A 421 51.52 -18.47 -33.66
C PRO A 421 52.20 -17.23 -33.06
N GLN A 422 53.37 -16.82 -33.58
CA GLN A 422 54.10 -15.66 -33.08
C GLN A 422 53.63 -14.31 -33.68
N MET A 423 52.75 -14.31 -34.69
CA MET A 423 52.18 -13.10 -35.29
C MET A 423 50.68 -12.93 -35.01
N ILE A 424 50.25 -13.37 -33.83
CA ILE A 424 48.88 -13.13 -33.35
C ILE A 424 48.88 -11.79 -32.61
N MET A 425 48.36 -10.74 -33.25
CA MET A 425 48.03 -9.48 -32.57
C MET A 425 46.54 -9.45 -32.28
N ALA A 426 46.19 -9.30 -31.01
CA ALA A 426 44.83 -9.09 -30.56
C ALA A 426 44.73 -7.67 -29.97
N GLU A 427 44.00 -6.79 -30.65
CA GLU A 427 43.67 -5.47 -30.09
C GLU A 427 42.33 -5.59 -29.35
N LEU A 428 42.39 -5.55 -28.02
CA LEU A 428 41.21 -5.55 -27.16
C LEU A 428 40.76 -4.11 -26.91
N SER A 429 39.52 -3.82 -27.29
CA SER A 429 38.85 -2.56 -26.94
C SER A 429 38.86 -2.37 -25.42
N SER A 430 39.28 -1.20 -24.97
CA SER A 430 39.43 -0.81 -23.57
C SER A 430 38.10 -0.64 -22.81
N PHE A 431 37.00 -1.18 -23.34
CA PHE A 431 35.63 -1.05 -22.81
C PHE A 431 35.09 -2.34 -22.17
N TYR A 432 35.83 -3.44 -22.22
CA TYR A 432 35.43 -4.71 -21.59
C TYR A 432 36.49 -5.18 -20.59
N ASP A 433 36.08 -5.35 -19.33
CA ASP A 433 36.81 -6.15 -18.35
C ASP A 433 36.68 -7.64 -18.70
N VAL A 434 37.82 -8.29 -18.95
CA VAL A 434 37.89 -9.74 -19.17
C VAL A 434 38.21 -10.39 -17.82
N LYS A 435 37.28 -11.21 -17.30
CA LYS A 435 37.50 -12.04 -16.10
C LYS A 435 38.40 -13.22 -16.39
#